data_AF-A0A954SNV4-F1
#
_entry.id   AF-A0A954SNV4-F1
#
_cell.length_a   1.000
_cell.length_b   1.000
_cell.length_c   1.000
_cell.angle_alpha   90.00
_cell.angle_beta   90.00
_cell.angle_gamma   90.00
#
_symmetry.space_group_name_H-M   'P 1'
#
loop_
_entity.id
_entity.type
_entity.pdbx_description
1 polymer ?
#
loop_
_entity_poly.entity_id
_entity_poly.type
_entity_poly.pdbx_seq_one_letter_code
_entity_poly.pdbx_strand_id
1 'polypeptide(L)'
;MRSEISQRTDFSRIRYAQCWEDADILLEALQVQPGETCLSIGSGGDNTLALLTRNPAKVIALDLSPAQIACLELRIAAYRELSHAEFLELVGSRPGSHRQNLYRRCRPALPNDVRSFWDSRSDEIESGIGSAGKFEKYF
;
A
#
# COMPACT_ATOMS: atom_id res chain seq x y z
N MET A 1 -10.49 -19.18 -11.05
CA MET A 1 -10.85 -20.11 -9.96
C MET A 1 -11.20 -19.24 -8.73
N ARG A 2 -12.37 -19.41 -8.11
CA ARG A 2 -12.73 -18.66 -6.89
C ARG A 2 -12.26 -19.46 -5.67
N SER A 3 -11.55 -18.83 -4.73
CA SER A 3 -11.10 -19.48 -3.49
C SER A 3 -12.28 -19.71 -2.54
N GLU A 4 -12.21 -20.71 -1.65
CA GLU A 4 -13.26 -20.94 -0.65
C GLU A 4 -13.55 -19.68 0.18
N ILE A 5 -12.50 -18.94 0.56
CA ILE A 5 -12.61 -17.74 1.38
C ILE A 5 -13.34 -16.59 0.67
N SER A 6 -13.36 -16.56 -0.67
CA SER A 6 -14.08 -15.53 -1.45
C SER A 6 -15.60 -15.59 -1.30
N GLN A 7 -16.15 -16.69 -0.79
CA GLN A 7 -17.58 -16.81 -0.48
C GLN A 7 -17.94 -16.28 0.91
N ARG A 8 -16.95 -16.13 1.80
CA ARG A 8 -17.15 -15.77 3.21
C ARG A 8 -16.68 -14.36 3.55
N THR A 9 -15.95 -13.72 2.64
CA THR A 9 -15.24 -12.47 2.92
C THR A 9 -15.34 -11.52 1.73
N ASP A 10 -15.77 -10.28 2.01
CA ASP A 10 -15.69 -9.18 1.06
C ASP A 10 -14.28 -8.58 1.00
N PHE A 11 -13.64 -8.72 -0.15
CA PHE A 11 -12.26 -8.26 -0.43
C PHE A 11 -12.21 -6.87 -1.08
N SER A 12 -13.34 -6.17 -1.22
CA SER A 12 -13.39 -4.80 -1.75
C SER A 12 -12.99 -3.72 -0.73
N ARG A 13 -12.89 -4.09 0.55
CA ARG A 13 -12.57 -3.17 1.66
C ARG A 13 -11.11 -3.27 2.05
N ILE A 14 -10.50 -2.14 2.36
CA ILE A 14 -9.17 -2.08 2.98
C ILE A 14 -9.28 -2.69 4.38
N ARG A 15 -8.59 -3.81 4.62
CA ARG A 15 -8.64 -4.51 5.90
C ARG A 15 -7.77 -3.82 6.93
N TYR A 16 -6.55 -3.53 6.53
CA TYR A 16 -5.54 -2.77 7.25
C TYR A 16 -4.82 -1.96 6.18
N ALA A 17 -4.69 -0.67 6.41
CA ALA A 17 -4.01 0.23 5.49
C ALA A 17 -2.50 0.15 5.67
N GLN A 18 -2.02 -0.30 6.82
CA GLN A 18 -0.59 -0.40 7.15
C GLN A 18 -0.22 -1.77 7.75
N CYS A 19 1.02 -2.20 7.55
CA CYS A 19 1.60 -3.32 8.29
C CYS A 19 1.99 -2.88 9.70
N TRP A 20 1.75 -3.73 10.69
CA TRP A 20 2.15 -3.52 12.09
C TRP A 20 3.40 -4.32 12.47
N GLU A 21 3.88 -5.17 11.56
CA GLU A 21 5.11 -5.91 11.70
C GLU A 21 6.34 -5.00 11.58
N ASP A 22 7.41 -5.38 12.26
CA ASP A 22 8.69 -4.70 12.17
C ASP A 22 9.42 -5.09 10.86
N ALA A 23 9.62 -4.11 9.99
CA ALA A 23 10.31 -4.29 8.71
C ALA A 23 11.78 -4.67 8.89
N ASP A 24 12.46 -4.22 9.96
CA ASP A 24 13.87 -4.54 10.19
C ASP A 24 14.03 -6.02 10.57
N ILE A 25 13.14 -6.52 11.43
CA ILE A 25 13.09 -7.95 11.79
C ILE A 25 12.79 -8.82 10.56
N LEU A 26 11.84 -8.39 9.71
CA LEU A 26 11.55 -9.08 8.44
C LEU A 26 12.79 -9.17 7.55
N LEU A 27 13.51 -8.06 7.37
CA LEU A 27 14.69 -8.00 6.51
C LEU A 27 15.86 -8.80 7.08
N GLU A 28 16.04 -8.78 8.41
CA GLU A 28 17.04 -9.59 9.11
C GLU A 28 16.76 -11.09 8.92
N ALA A 29 15.51 -11.51 9.10
CA ALA A 29 15.13 -12.91 9.02
C ALA A 29 15.22 -13.47 7.58
N LEU A 30 14.78 -12.69 6.58
CA LEU A 30 14.77 -13.14 5.19
C LEU A 30 16.15 -13.09 4.52
N GLN A 31 17.07 -12.26 5.02
CA GLN A 31 18.43 -12.12 4.49
C GLN A 31 18.47 -11.95 2.95
N VAL A 32 17.54 -11.15 2.41
CA VAL A 32 17.41 -10.94 0.96
C VAL A 32 18.74 -10.47 0.37
N GLN A 33 19.20 -11.17 -0.67
CA GLN A 33 20.44 -10.86 -1.36
C GLN A 33 20.18 -10.03 -2.64
N PRO A 34 21.15 -9.17 -3.04
CA PRO A 34 21.03 -8.43 -4.28
C PRO A 34 20.84 -9.34 -5.49
N GLY A 35 19.91 -8.98 -6.38
CA GLY A 35 19.62 -9.75 -7.59
C GLY A 35 18.62 -10.91 -7.41
N GLU A 36 18.15 -11.20 -6.21
CA GLU A 36 17.13 -12.22 -5.98
C GLU A 36 15.74 -11.80 -6.46
N THR A 37 14.84 -12.77 -6.63
CA THR A 37 13.40 -12.51 -6.83
C THR A 37 12.64 -12.91 -5.57
N CYS A 38 12.01 -11.93 -4.92
CA CYS A 38 11.22 -12.16 -3.72
C CYS A 38 9.73 -12.30 -4.05
N LEU A 39 9.04 -13.21 -3.37
CA LEU A 39 7.58 -13.27 -3.33
C LEU A 39 7.11 -12.73 -1.99
N SER A 40 6.16 -11.79 -2.00
CA SER A 40 5.64 -11.13 -0.82
C SER A 40 4.11 -11.15 -0.83
N ILE A 41 3.51 -11.38 0.33
CA ILE A 41 2.06 -11.18 0.51
C ILE A 41 1.82 -9.67 0.58
N GLY A 42 0.96 -9.17 -0.32
CA GLY A 42 0.80 -7.74 -0.60
C GLY A 42 0.44 -6.93 0.64
N SER A 43 -0.55 -7.35 1.44
CA SER A 43 -0.77 -6.89 2.81
C SER A 43 -0.72 -5.34 2.98
N GLY A 44 -1.27 -4.58 2.04
CA GLY A 44 -1.23 -3.10 2.06
C GLY A 44 0.09 -2.48 1.61
N GLY A 45 1.18 -3.26 1.56
CA GLY A 45 2.37 -2.99 0.75
C GLY A 45 3.64 -2.60 1.52
N ASP A 46 3.57 -2.32 2.82
CA ASP A 46 4.73 -1.75 3.55
C ASP A 46 5.91 -2.72 3.58
N ASN A 47 5.70 -3.97 4.04
CA ASN A 47 6.73 -5.01 4.05
C ASN A 47 7.19 -5.38 2.63
N THR A 48 6.29 -5.43 1.66
CA THR A 48 6.63 -5.68 0.26
C THR A 48 7.62 -4.64 -0.26
N LEU A 49 7.40 -3.36 0.03
CA LEU A 49 8.29 -2.27 -0.39
C LEU A 49 9.58 -2.24 0.41
N ALA A 50 9.57 -2.65 1.69
CA ALA A 50 10.78 -2.77 2.50
C ALA A 50 11.80 -3.74 1.89
N LEU A 51 11.36 -4.84 1.26
CA LEU A 51 12.24 -5.80 0.57
C LEU A 51 13.09 -5.13 -0.52
N LEU A 52 12.59 -4.08 -1.18
CA LEU A 52 13.32 -3.38 -2.24
C LEU A 52 14.60 -2.69 -1.73
N THR A 53 14.68 -2.39 -0.43
CA THR A 53 15.87 -1.77 0.19
C THR A 53 17.11 -2.66 0.12
N ARG A 54 16.94 -3.98 -0.11
CA ARG A 54 18.03 -4.95 -0.25
C ARG A 54 18.50 -5.16 -1.69
N ASN A 55 18.01 -4.33 -2.63
CA ASN A 55 18.35 -4.38 -4.05
C ASN A 55 18.07 -5.75 -4.74
N PRO A 56 16.92 -6.39 -4.50
CA PRO A 56 16.53 -7.58 -5.26
C PRO A 56 16.35 -7.22 -6.74
N ALA A 57 16.45 -8.20 -7.64
CA ALA A 57 16.11 -7.99 -9.04
C ALA A 57 14.61 -7.70 -9.22
N LYS A 58 13.76 -8.32 -8.41
CA LYS A 58 12.30 -8.16 -8.47
C LYS A 58 11.62 -8.54 -7.16
N VAL A 59 10.56 -7.82 -6.81
CA VAL A 59 9.58 -8.25 -5.80
C VAL A 59 8.25 -8.51 -6.49
N ILE A 60 7.68 -9.70 -6.27
CA ILE A 60 6.35 -10.08 -6.74
C ILE A 60 5.42 -9.97 -5.54
N ALA A 61 4.50 -9.02 -5.57
CA ALA A 61 3.46 -8.88 -4.56
C ALA A 61 2.21 -9.66 -4.97
N LEU A 62 1.67 -10.47 -4.06
CA LEU A 62 0.44 -11.23 -4.29
C LEU A 62 -0.53 -11.04 -3.13
N ASP A 63 -1.78 -10.72 -3.46
CA ASP A 63 -2.85 -10.60 -2.47
C ASP A 63 -4.16 -11.10 -3.09
N LEU A 64 -5.01 -11.70 -2.25
CA LEU A 64 -6.38 -12.07 -2.64
C LEU A 64 -7.31 -10.84 -2.66
N SER A 65 -6.89 -9.75 -2.03
CA SER A 65 -7.63 -8.50 -1.89
C SER A 65 -7.21 -7.45 -2.91
N PRO A 66 -8.07 -7.12 -3.89
CA PRO A 66 -7.81 -6.00 -4.80
C PRO A 66 -7.64 -4.67 -4.06
N ALA A 67 -8.32 -4.49 -2.91
CA ALA A 67 -8.18 -3.30 -2.09
C ALA A 67 -6.75 -3.17 -1.52
N GLN A 68 -6.12 -4.28 -1.11
CA GLN A 68 -4.75 -4.24 -0.61
C GLN A 68 -3.73 -3.99 -1.73
N ILE A 69 -3.96 -4.54 -2.92
CA ILE A 69 -3.16 -4.22 -4.10
C ILE A 69 -3.30 -2.74 -4.46
N ALA A 70 -4.51 -2.16 -4.39
CA ALA A 70 -4.73 -0.74 -4.66
C ALA A 70 -3.97 0.17 -3.67
N CYS A 71 -3.82 -0.23 -2.40
CA CYS A 71 -2.98 0.46 -1.42
C CYS A 71 -1.49 0.41 -1.79
N LEU A 72 -0.99 -0.75 -2.18
CA LEU A 72 0.40 -0.91 -2.62
C LEU A 72 0.69 -0.07 -3.89
N GLU A 73 -0.19 -0.12 -4.88
CA GLU A 73 -0.05 0.65 -6.13
C GLU A 73 -0.02 2.17 -5.89
N LEU A 74 -0.86 2.68 -4.98
CA LEU A 74 -0.82 4.10 -4.60
C LEU A 74 0.50 4.47 -3.92
N ARG A 75 1.03 3.62 -3.04
CA ARG A 75 2.35 3.84 -2.42
C ARG A 75 3.45 3.84 -3.46
N ILE A 76 3.44 2.91 -4.41
CA ILE A 76 4.42 2.86 -5.51
C ILE A 76 4.39 4.15 -6.33
N ALA A 77 3.19 4.63 -6.70
CA ALA A 77 3.05 5.89 -7.41
C ALA A 77 3.57 7.07 -6.57
N ALA A 78 3.25 7.10 -5.28
CA ALA A 78 3.69 8.14 -4.37
C ALA A 78 5.22 8.16 -4.19
N TYR A 79 5.88 7.01 -4.06
CA TYR A 79 7.34 6.92 -3.99
C TYR A 79 8.04 7.45 -5.24
N ARG A 80 7.38 7.39 -6.40
CA ARG A 80 7.93 7.89 -7.67
C ARG A 80 7.70 9.38 -7.89
N GLU A 81 6.61 9.92 -7.37
CA GLU A 81 6.10 11.26 -7.69
C GLU A 81 6.28 12.28 -6.55
N LEU A 82 6.28 11.82 -5.29
CA LEU A 82 6.28 12.69 -4.11
C LEU A 82 7.64 12.69 -3.42
N SER A 83 7.97 13.83 -2.82
CA SER A 83 9.04 13.89 -1.82
C SER A 83 8.66 13.09 -0.57
N HIS A 84 9.65 12.73 0.24
CA HIS A 84 9.41 12.02 1.50
C HIS A 84 8.43 12.76 2.44
N ALA A 85 8.55 14.09 2.54
CA ALA A 85 7.65 14.88 3.39
C ALA A 85 6.20 14.86 2.88
N GLU A 86 6.00 14.97 1.57
CA GLU A 86 4.69 14.87 0.93
C GLU A 86 4.10 13.47 1.05
N PHE A 87 4.91 12.41 0.90
CA PHE A 87 4.46 11.05 1.14
C PHE A 87 3.94 10.87 2.56
N LEU A 88 4.68 11.35 3.57
CA LEU A 88 4.24 11.29 4.97
C LEU A 88 2.96 12.10 5.21
N GLU A 89 2.76 13.22 4.52
CA GLU A 89 1.49 13.95 4.54
C GLU A 89 0.37 13.10 3.91
N LEU A 90 0.54 12.57 2.70
CA LEU A 90 -0.47 11.73 2.02
C LEU A 90 -0.88 10.51 2.87
N VAL A 91 0.08 9.84 3.51
CA VAL A 91 -0.17 8.71 4.41
C VAL A 91 -0.96 9.13 5.65
N GLY A 92 -0.79 10.37 6.12
CA GLY A 92 -1.42 10.86 7.35
C GLY A 92 -0.50 10.84 8.58
N SER A 93 0.76 10.41 8.41
CA SER A 93 1.78 10.43 9.48
C SER A 93 2.29 11.85 9.80
N ARG A 94 1.99 12.82 8.93
CA ARG A 94 2.20 14.25 9.20
C ARG A 94 0.90 15.02 8.99
N PRO A 95 0.67 16.09 9.78
CA PRO A 95 -0.45 17.00 9.54
C PRO A 95 -0.27 17.69 8.18
N GLY A 96 -1.40 18.02 7.56
CA GLY A 96 -1.43 18.69 6.27
C GLY A 96 -2.84 18.66 5.67
N SER A 97 -3.05 19.52 4.69
CA SER A 97 -4.35 19.77 4.03
C SER A 97 -4.26 19.61 2.51
N HIS A 98 -3.17 19.05 1.99
CA HIS A 98 -2.92 18.95 0.55
C HIS A 98 -3.09 17.53 0.01
N ARG A 99 -3.61 16.58 0.82
CA ARG A 99 -3.67 15.15 0.45
C ARG A 99 -4.39 14.88 -0.87
N GLN A 100 -5.49 15.59 -1.17
CA GLN A 100 -6.16 15.47 -2.48
C GLN A 100 -5.28 15.93 -3.64
N ASN A 101 -4.47 16.97 -3.44
CA ASN A 101 -3.52 17.41 -4.46
C ASN A 101 -2.40 16.37 -4.66
N LEU A 102 -1.87 15.82 -3.56
CA LEU A 102 -0.85 14.77 -3.58
C LEU A 102 -1.37 13.50 -4.28
N TYR A 103 -2.60 13.07 -3.98
CA TYR A 103 -3.24 11.98 -4.70
C TYR A 103 -3.40 12.29 -6.19
N ARG A 104 -3.88 13.49 -6.56
CA ARG A 104 -4.04 13.89 -7.97
C ARG A 104 -2.73 13.85 -8.76
N ARG A 105 -1.59 14.12 -8.12
CA ARG A 105 -0.26 13.96 -8.73
C ARG A 105 0.11 12.49 -8.95
N CYS A 106 -0.22 11.61 -8.01
CA CYS A 106 0.04 10.17 -8.13
C CYS A 106 -0.89 9.47 -9.14
N ARG A 107 -2.13 9.95 -9.26
CA ARG A 107 -3.21 9.33 -10.04
C ARG A 107 -2.86 8.95 -11.49
N PRO A 108 -2.10 9.75 -12.27
CA PRO A 108 -1.73 9.40 -13.65
C PRO A 108 -0.87 8.14 -13.77
N ALA A 109 -0.16 7.75 -12.71
CA ALA A 109 0.68 6.55 -12.69
C ALA A 109 -0.09 5.27 -12.29
N LEU A 110 -1.32 5.39 -11.80
CA LEU A 110 -2.11 4.27 -11.31
C LEU A 110 -2.77 3.48 -12.46
N PRO A 111 -2.96 2.17 -12.34
CA PRO A 111 -3.87 1.41 -13.20
C PRO A 111 -5.32 1.91 -13.12
N ASN A 112 -6.12 1.68 -14.17
CA ASN A 112 -7.48 2.24 -14.26
C ASN A 112 -8.41 1.79 -13.12
N ASP A 113 -8.36 0.51 -12.75
CA ASP A 113 -9.12 -0.06 -11.64
C ASP A 113 -8.70 0.53 -10.29
N VAL A 114 -7.39 0.74 -10.09
CA VAL A 114 -6.84 1.40 -8.89
C VAL A 114 -7.24 2.88 -8.83
N ARG A 115 -7.27 3.59 -9.97
CA ARG A 115 -7.80 4.97 -10.04
C ARG A 115 -9.26 4.99 -9.62
N SER A 116 -10.11 4.14 -10.20
CA SER A 116 -11.52 4.07 -9.83
C SER A 116 -11.72 3.73 -8.35
N PHE A 117 -10.89 2.85 -7.80
CA PHE A 117 -10.90 2.51 -6.38
C PHE A 117 -10.66 3.75 -5.51
N TRP A 118 -9.59 4.50 -5.75
CA TRP A 118 -9.23 5.66 -4.92
C TRP A 118 -10.08 6.91 -5.23
N ASP A 119 -10.51 7.11 -6.47
CA ASP A 119 -11.41 8.21 -6.86
C ASP A 119 -12.76 8.11 -6.11
N SER A 120 -13.21 6.90 -5.78
CA SER A 120 -14.42 6.67 -4.97
C SER A 120 -14.21 6.84 -3.45
N ARG A 121 -13.00 7.19 -3.00
CA ARG A 121 -12.57 7.21 -1.59
C ARG A 121 -11.95 8.56 -1.18
N SER A 122 -12.56 9.66 -1.63
CA SER A 122 -12.05 11.01 -1.38
C SER A 122 -11.88 11.31 0.12
N ASP A 123 -12.82 10.89 0.98
CA ASP A 123 -12.74 11.11 2.43
C ASP A 123 -11.57 10.34 3.08
N GLU A 124 -11.26 9.15 2.59
CA GLU A 124 -10.13 8.34 3.09
C GLU A 124 -8.78 8.94 2.65
N ILE A 125 -8.73 9.56 1.47
CA ILE A 125 -7.56 10.33 1.02
C ILE A 125 -7.39 11.58 1.91
N GLU A 126 -8.47 12.31 2.19
CA GLU A 126 -8.43 13.53 3.01
C GLU A 126 -7.94 13.24 4.44
N SER A 127 -8.41 12.12 5.00
CA SER A 127 -8.06 11.67 6.35
C SER A 127 -6.65 11.08 6.43
N GLY A 128 -6.01 10.81 5.29
CA GLY A 128 -4.72 10.14 5.19
C GLY A 128 -4.90 8.65 4.92
N ILE A 129 -4.27 8.17 3.83
CA ILE A 129 -4.49 6.82 3.32
C ILE A 129 -4.08 5.71 4.31
N GLY A 130 -3.20 6.02 5.27
CA GLY A 130 -2.78 5.12 6.34
C GLY A 130 -3.88 4.84 7.37
N SER A 131 -4.94 5.66 7.43
CA SER A 131 -6.09 5.46 8.33
C SER A 131 -7.29 4.80 7.66
N ALA A 132 -7.19 4.49 6.36
CA ALA A 132 -8.32 4.05 5.55
C ALA A 132 -8.80 2.62 5.89
N GLY A 133 -7.95 1.81 6.50
CA GLY A 133 -8.25 0.42 6.79
C GLY A 133 -9.26 0.23 7.92
N LYS A 134 -9.91 -0.93 7.92
CA LYS A 134 -10.84 -1.31 8.99
C LYS A 134 -10.14 -1.41 10.34
N PHE A 135 -8.91 -1.92 10.35
CA PHE A 135 -8.14 -2.15 11.58
C PHE A 135 -7.78 -0.85 12.28
N GLU A 136 -7.35 0.16 11.52
CA GLU A 136 -6.94 1.47 12.04
C GLU A 136 -8.11 2.28 12.61
N LYS A 137 -9.35 1.90 12.29
CA LYS A 137 -10.58 2.51 12.82
C LYS A 137 -11.05 1.91 14.16
N TYR A 138 -10.36 0.90 14.69
CA TYR A 138 -10.67 0.32 16.00
C TYR A 138 -10.06 1.09 17.18
N PHE A 139 -9.07 1.95 16.91
CA PHE A 139 -8.33 2.74 17.90
C PHE A 139 -8.49 4.22 17.60
#